data_AF-A0A2V7AHA0-F1
#
_entry.id   AF-A0A2V7AHA0-F1
#
_cell.length_a   1.000
_cell.length_b   1.000
_cell.length_c   1.000
_cell.angle_alpha   90.00
_cell.angle_beta   90.00
_cell.angle_gamma   90.00
#
_symmetry.space_group_name_H-M   'P 1'
#
loop_
_entity.id
_entity.type
_entity.pdbx_description
1 polymer ?
#
loop_
_entity_poly.entity_id
_entity_poly.type
_entity_poly.pdbx_seq_one_letter_code
_entity_poly.pdbx_strand_id
1 'polypeptide(L)'
;SDTSVRPWDVGTHASRTTFVAGNAARLAAEKVRAQLLAIAEGQLGEPAAALDVKGGWVVVKRDPRRRLPYEAVARAGHFRDGGRVLVAEAFYDP
;
A
#
# COMPACT_ATOMS: atom_id res chain seq x y z
N SER A 1 -7.66 4.74 -21.11
CA SER A 1 -7.51 6.07 -20.50
C SER A 1 -8.90 6.58 -20.18
N ASP A 2 -9.31 6.56 -18.91
CA ASP A 2 -10.67 6.92 -18.47
C ASP A 2 -10.59 8.11 -17.50
N THR A 3 -11.06 9.27 -17.93
CA THR A 3 -11.02 10.52 -17.16
C THR A 3 -12.05 10.60 -16.03
N SER A 4 -13.00 9.66 -15.96
CA SER A 4 -14.00 9.64 -14.88
C SER A 4 -13.44 9.12 -13.55
N VAL A 5 -12.36 8.32 -13.60
CA VAL A 5 -11.81 7.62 -12.42
C VAL A 5 -10.32 7.86 -12.19
N ARG A 6 -9.58 8.39 -13.17
CA ARG A 6 -8.12 8.60 -13.05
C ARG A 6 -7.80 10.04 -12.61
N PRO A 7 -6.78 10.24 -11.77
CA PRO A 7 -6.21 11.56 -11.53
C PRO A 7 -5.67 12.20 -12.81
N TRP A 8 -5.63 13.52 -12.84
CA TRP A 8 -5.11 14.28 -13.98
C TRP A 8 -3.60 14.01 -14.21
N ASP A 9 -3.21 13.93 -15.49
CA ASP A 9 -1.82 13.87 -15.93
C ASP A 9 -1.68 14.75 -17.19
N VAL A 10 -0.52 15.38 -17.35
CA VAL A 10 -0.15 16.24 -18.48
C VAL A 10 -0.02 15.48 -19.81
N GLY A 11 -0.08 14.16 -19.79
CA GLY A 11 -0.10 13.30 -20.97
C GLY A 11 1.25 12.64 -21.27
N THR A 12 1.21 11.64 -22.15
CA THR A 12 2.37 10.81 -22.51
C THR A 12 3.24 11.51 -23.55
N HIS A 13 4.12 12.38 -23.07
CA HIS A 13 5.09 13.13 -23.88
C HIS A 13 6.44 13.25 -23.16
N ALA A 14 7.48 13.65 -23.89
CA ALA A 14 8.82 13.91 -23.36
C ALA A 14 9.46 12.73 -22.57
N SER A 15 9.07 11.48 -22.86
CA SER A 15 9.53 10.28 -22.15
C SER A 15 9.39 10.33 -20.62
N ARG A 16 8.55 11.24 -20.09
CA ARG A 16 8.47 11.53 -18.65
C ARG A 16 7.59 10.55 -17.88
N THR A 17 6.72 9.79 -18.56
CA THR A 17 5.69 8.96 -17.94
C THR A 17 6.27 7.99 -16.91
N THR A 18 7.36 7.28 -17.26
CA THR A 18 8.01 6.33 -16.35
C THR A 18 8.50 7.01 -15.08
N PHE A 19 9.05 8.21 -15.19
CA PHE A 19 9.57 8.95 -14.05
C PHE A 19 8.44 9.54 -13.19
N VAL A 20 7.46 10.18 -13.82
CA VAL A 20 6.42 10.92 -13.09
C VAL A 20 5.32 10.01 -12.58
N ALA A 21 4.65 9.28 -13.47
CA ALA A 21 3.60 8.34 -13.09
C ALA A 21 4.17 7.16 -12.30
N GLY A 22 5.40 6.71 -12.60
CA GLY A 22 6.07 5.66 -11.83
C GLY A 22 6.37 6.06 -10.38
N ASN A 23 6.85 7.29 -10.14
CA ASN A 23 7.02 7.77 -8.78
C ASN A 23 5.69 8.02 -8.06
N ALA A 24 4.67 8.55 -8.76
CA ALA A 24 3.33 8.67 -8.19
C ALA A 24 2.77 7.29 -7.77
N ALA A 25 2.93 6.26 -8.61
CA ALA A 25 2.54 4.89 -8.29
C ALA A 25 3.34 4.33 -7.09
N ARG A 26 4.66 4.57 -7.03
CA ARG A 26 5.50 4.18 -5.89
C ARG A 26 5.02 4.80 -4.59
N LEU A 27 4.73 6.10 -4.58
CA LEU A 27 4.22 6.82 -3.41
C LEU A 27 2.84 6.31 -2.97
N ALA A 28 1.94 6.04 -3.91
CA ALA A 28 0.64 5.44 -3.60
C ALA A 28 0.81 4.04 -2.98
N ALA A 29 1.71 3.22 -3.53
CA ALA A 29 2.03 1.90 -2.98
C ALA A 29 2.63 1.97 -1.57
N GLU A 30 3.49 2.96 -1.28
CA GLU A 30 4.03 3.20 0.06
C GLU A 30 2.95 3.57 1.08
N LYS A 31 1.97 4.40 0.68
CA LYS A 31 0.81 4.72 1.52
C LYS A 31 -0.05 3.49 1.80
N VAL A 32 -0.34 2.66 0.79
CA VAL A 32 -1.07 1.39 0.97
C VAL A 32 -0.29 0.44 1.86
N ARG A 33 1.04 0.33 1.67
CA ARG A 33 1.92 -0.48 2.53
C ARG A 33 1.83 -0.04 3.98
N ALA A 34 1.86 1.26 4.26
CA ALA A 34 1.72 1.78 5.62
C ALA A 34 0.37 1.42 6.25
N GLN A 35 -0.74 1.58 5.51
CA GLN A 35 -2.07 1.18 5.98
C GLN A 35 -2.15 -0.32 6.28
N LEU A 36 -1.60 -1.16 5.39
CA LEU A 36 -1.57 -2.62 5.56
C LEU A 36 -0.78 -3.02 6.83
N LEU A 37 0.39 -2.42 7.05
CA LEU A 37 1.21 -2.70 8.23
C LEU A 37 0.52 -2.25 9.53
N ALA A 38 -0.15 -1.09 9.53
CA ALA A 38 -0.92 -0.60 10.68
C ALA A 38 -2.06 -1.57 11.07
N ILE A 39 -2.73 -2.18 10.10
CA ILE A 39 -3.78 -3.18 10.35
C ILE A 39 -3.20 -4.49 10.90
N ALA A 40 -1.99 -4.84 10.46
CA ALA A 40 -1.30 -6.05 10.91
C ALA A 40 -0.73 -5.93 12.33
N GLU A 41 -0.53 -4.72 12.87
CA GLU A 41 0.01 -4.51 14.22
C GLU A 41 -0.77 -5.29 15.28
N GLY A 42 -2.09 -5.11 15.29
CA GLY A 42 -2.97 -5.77 16.26
C GLY A 42 -3.06 -7.29 16.06
N GLN A 43 -2.87 -7.78 14.83
CA GLN A 43 -2.99 -9.22 14.53
C GLN A 43 -1.71 -10.00 14.85
N LEU A 44 -0.55 -9.38 14.62
CA LEU A 44 0.75 -9.99 14.90
C LEU A 44 1.28 -9.63 16.30
N GLY A 45 0.72 -8.61 16.96
CA GLY A 45 1.20 -8.13 18.26
C GLY A 45 2.58 -7.46 18.16
N GLU A 46 2.87 -6.80 17.04
CA GLU A 46 4.14 -6.12 16.79
C GLU A 46 3.89 -4.71 16.27
N PRO A 47 4.73 -3.72 16.58
CA PRO A 47 4.63 -2.40 15.96
C PRO A 47 4.93 -2.49 14.47
N ALA A 48 4.31 -1.63 13.66
CA ALA A 48 4.40 -1.62 12.20
C ALA A 48 5.86 -1.44 11.73
N ALA A 49 6.67 -0.72 12.50
CA ALA A 49 8.11 -0.57 12.25
C ALA A 49 8.88 -1.90 12.32
N ALA A 50 8.40 -2.87 13.11
CA ALA A 50 8.96 -4.22 13.21
C ALA A 50 8.38 -5.20 12.17
N LEU A 51 7.43 -4.75 11.35
CA LEU A 51 6.82 -5.53 10.28
C LEU A 51 7.38 -5.14 8.91
N ASP A 52 7.31 -6.07 7.96
CA ASP A 52 7.65 -5.86 6.56
C ASP A 52 6.66 -6.59 5.64
N VAL A 53 6.73 -6.31 4.34
CA VAL A 53 5.87 -6.93 3.33
C VAL A 53 6.74 -7.64 2.29
N LYS A 54 6.52 -8.94 2.05
CA LYS A 54 7.33 -9.74 1.13
C LYS A 54 6.52 -10.86 0.51
N GLY A 55 6.48 -10.90 -0.83
CA GLY A 55 5.91 -12.02 -1.58
C GLY A 55 4.45 -12.35 -1.24
N GLY A 56 3.61 -11.35 -0.96
CA GLY A 56 2.21 -11.55 -0.57
C GLY A 56 1.96 -11.70 0.93
N TRP A 57 2.99 -11.52 1.76
CA TRP A 57 2.92 -11.71 3.22
C TRP A 57 3.32 -10.45 3.97
N VAL A 58 2.59 -10.13 5.04
CA VAL A 58 3.12 -9.29 6.12
C VAL A 58 3.91 -10.19 7.06
N VAL A 59 5.18 -9.85 7.29
CA VAL A 59 6.11 -10.66 8.06
C VAL A 59 6.68 -9.87 9.25
N VAL A 60 6.90 -10.55 10.36
CA VAL A 60 7.68 -9.98 11.47
C VAL A 60 9.16 -10.04 11.10
N LYS A 61 9.85 -8.88 11.09
CA LYS A 61 11.26 -8.80 10.64
C LYS A 61 12.19 -9.73 11.41
N ARG A 62 11.98 -9.86 12.72
CA ARG A 62 12.81 -10.70 13.62
C ARG A 62 12.50 -12.19 13.55
N ASP A 63 11.32 -12.58 13.06
CA ASP A 63 10.93 -13.98 12.88
C ASP A 63 10.00 -14.12 11.67
N PRO A 64 10.54 -14.32 10.46
CA PRO A 64 9.75 -14.39 9.23
C PRO A 64 8.73 -15.54 9.18
N ARG A 65 8.79 -16.50 10.11
CA ARG A 65 7.77 -17.57 10.24
C ARG A 65 6.46 -17.02 10.78
N ARG A 66 6.52 -15.94 11.57
CA ARG A 66 5.34 -15.19 12.03
C ARG A 66 4.91 -14.24 10.94
N ARG A 67 3.87 -14.64 10.21
CA ARG A 67 3.40 -13.92 9.03
C ARG A 67 1.91 -14.10 8.79
N LEU A 68 1.31 -13.15 8.10
CA LEU A 68 -0.08 -13.19 7.64
C LEU A 68 -0.13 -12.89 6.13
N PRO A 69 -0.98 -13.57 5.35
CA PRO A 69 -1.14 -13.22 3.94
C PRO A 69 -1.85 -11.85 3.82
N TYR A 70 -1.54 -11.09 2.77
CA TYR A 70 -2.16 -9.77 2.56
C TYR A 70 -3.68 -9.82 2.59
N GLU A 71 -4.29 -10.87 2.03
CA GLU A 71 -5.73 -11.08 2.03
C GLU A 71 -6.31 -11.09 3.45
N ALA A 72 -5.71 -11.85 4.37
CA ALA A 72 -6.19 -11.92 5.74
C ALA A 72 -6.11 -10.56 6.43
N VAL A 73 -5.01 -9.83 6.23
CA VAL A 73 -4.81 -8.50 6.82
C VAL A 73 -5.81 -7.50 6.24
N ALA A 74 -5.96 -7.44 4.91
CA ALA A 74 -6.88 -6.54 4.24
C ALA A 74 -8.35 -6.84 4.63
N ARG A 75 -8.71 -8.12 4.70
CA ARG A 75 -10.04 -8.58 5.11
C ARG A 75 -10.36 -8.18 6.55
N ALA A 76 -9.42 -8.41 7.47
CA ALA A 76 -9.58 -8.00 8.87
C ALA A 76 -9.70 -6.48 9.03
N GLY A 77 -8.97 -5.71 8.21
CA GLY A 77 -9.07 -4.26 8.15
C GLY A 77 -10.41 -3.73 7.64
N HIS A 78 -11.04 -4.46 6.72
CA HIS A 78 -12.32 -4.10 6.12
C HIS A 78 -13.51 -4.44 7.02
N PHE A 79 -13.52 -5.63 7.65
CA PHE A 79 -14.68 -6.15 8.40
C PHE A 79 -14.68 -5.85 9.91
N ARG A 80 -13.94 -4.83 10.35
CA ARG A 80 -13.95 -4.34 11.74
C ARG A 80 -14.82 -3.10 11.90
N ASP A 81 -15.19 -2.75 13.13
CA ASP A 81 -15.84 -1.47 13.40
C ASP A 81 -14.94 -0.30 12.95
N GLY A 82 -15.50 0.59 12.13
CA GLY A 82 -14.74 1.65 11.46
C GLY A 82 -13.75 1.15 10.39
N GLY A 83 -13.92 -0.08 9.92
CA GLY A 83 -13.11 -0.72 8.88
C GLY A 83 -13.16 0.03 7.55
N ARG A 84 -12.06 -0.06 6.79
CA ARG A 84 -11.90 0.66 5.51
C ARG A 84 -11.23 -0.23 4.48
N VAL A 85 -11.57 -0.02 3.21
CA VAL A 85 -10.81 -0.60 2.10
C VAL A 85 -9.46 0.13 2.02
N LEU A 86 -8.41 -0.61 1.71
CA LEU A 86 -7.09 -0.05 1.46
C LEU A 86 -7.09 0.70 0.13
N VAL A 87 -7.05 2.02 0.20
CA VAL A 87 -7.00 2.90 -0.96
C VAL A 87 -6.03 4.04 -0.66
N ALA A 88 -5.23 4.41 -1.66
CA ALA A 88 -4.38 5.58 -1.57
C ALA A 88 -4.21 6.23 -2.93
N GLU A 89 -4.05 7.54 -2.90
CA GLU A 89 -3.70 8.35 -4.06
C GLU A 89 -2.40 9.11 -3.77
N ALA A 90 -1.63 9.37 -4.81
CA ALA A 90 -0.44 10.18 -4.72
C ALA A 90 -0.21 10.93 -6.03
N PHE A 91 0.35 12.12 -5.91
CA PHE A 91 0.81 12.95 -7.00
C PHE A 91 2.31 13.14 -6.86
N TYR A 92 3.01 13.20 -7.98
CA TYR A 92 4.45 13.44 -8.02
C TYR A 92 4.76 14.50 -9.07
N ASP A 93 5.47 15.53 -8.66
CA ASP A 93 6.02 16.58 -9.52
C ASP A 93 7.47 16.82 -9.08
N PRO A 94 8.46 16.66 -9.98
CA PRO A 94 9.87 16.82 -9.64
C PRO A 94 10.30 18.22 -9.22
#